data_AF-A0A920ECA2-F1
#
_entry.id   AF-A0A920ECA2-F1
#
_cell.length_a   1.000
_cell.length_b   1.000
_cell.length_c   1.000
_cell.angle_alpha   90.00
_cell.angle_beta   90.00
_cell.angle_gamma   90.00
#
_symmetry.space_group_name_H-M   'P 1'
#
loop_
_entity.id
_entity.type
_entity.pdbx_description
1 polymer ?
#
loop_
_entity_poly.entity_id
_entity_poly.type
_entity_poly.pdbx_seq_one_letter_code
_entity_poly.pdbx_strand_id
1 'polypeptide(L)'
;MIIQRFTPLKAATKQVKRLISPLSIIVILAIIALTLRLLFLGERPFHHDESLDAWFSLRFLNGEYNGYDPVYHGPLRFYLTAAIFWLFGITDITARLLAAIAGFILVFAPLLWRKHIGIVGTIGAMTLISISPTMVYFSRFGREDSLFLLLTTSFVILFIAFLINPQGWHPTALFTTIILSMAIKNPFFL
;
A
#
# COMPACT_ATOMS: atom_id res chain seq x y z
N MET A 1 -43.19 21.18 30.05
CA MET A 1 -42.95 19.95 29.26
C MET A 1 -42.33 20.26 27.87
N ILE A 2 -41.33 21.15 27.78
CA ILE A 2 -40.70 21.56 26.49
C ILE A 2 -39.21 21.18 26.41
N ILE A 3 -38.56 20.92 27.56
CA ILE A 3 -37.11 20.67 27.66
C ILE A 3 -36.72 19.25 27.19
N GLN A 4 -37.63 18.27 27.24
CA GLN A 4 -37.37 16.88 26.84
C GLN A 4 -37.31 16.64 25.31
N ARG A 5 -37.73 17.61 24.48
CA ARG A 5 -37.66 17.47 23.00
C ARG A 5 -36.28 17.81 22.41
N PHE A 6 -35.42 18.52 23.14
CA PHE A 6 -34.10 18.95 22.65
C PHE A 6 -32.94 18.01 23.02
N THR A 7 -33.13 17.12 23.99
CA THR A 7 -32.18 16.06 24.36
C THR A 7 -31.88 15.07 23.22
N PRO A 8 -32.86 14.52 22.46
CA PRO A 8 -32.55 13.63 21.35
C PRO A 8 -31.80 14.35 20.21
N LEU A 9 -32.10 15.62 19.95
CA LEU A 9 -31.41 16.43 18.94
C LEU A 9 -29.94 16.71 19.29
N LYS A 10 -29.65 16.99 20.57
CA LYS A 10 -28.26 17.16 21.07
C LYS A 10 -27.46 15.85 21.04
N ALA A 11 -28.11 14.72 21.34
CA ALA A 11 -27.49 13.41 21.24
C ALA A 11 -27.18 13.04 19.78
N ALA A 12 -28.13 13.27 18.86
CA ALA A 12 -27.94 13.05 17.44
C ALA A 12 -26.82 13.93 16.85
N THR A 13 -26.77 15.22 17.20
CA THR A 13 -25.68 16.12 16.73
C THR A 13 -24.31 15.73 17.31
N LYS A 14 -24.25 15.28 18.57
CA LYS A 14 -23.01 14.76 19.17
C LYS A 14 -22.57 13.44 18.50
N GLN A 15 -23.52 12.57 18.17
CA GLN A 15 -23.27 11.32 17.46
C GLN A 15 -22.83 11.56 16.01
N VAL A 16 -23.46 12.51 15.30
CA VAL A 16 -23.06 12.96 13.96
C VAL A 16 -21.68 13.61 13.99
N LYS A 17 -21.37 14.49 14.94
CA LYS A 17 -19.99 15.03 15.12
C LYS A 17 -18.95 13.94 15.41
N ARG A 18 -19.34 12.86 16.11
CA ARG A 18 -18.47 11.70 16.38
C ARG A 18 -18.26 10.85 15.11
N LEU A 19 -19.30 10.67 14.29
CA LEU A 19 -19.24 9.98 13.00
C LEU A 19 -18.45 10.75 11.94
N ILE A 20 -18.45 12.09 11.98
CA ILE A 20 -17.65 12.95 11.10
C ILE A 20 -16.29 13.28 11.74
N SER A 21 -15.90 12.57 12.82
CA SER A 21 -14.56 12.76 13.37
C SER A 21 -13.52 12.38 12.32
N PRO A 22 -12.36 13.05 12.26
CA PRO A 22 -11.32 12.72 11.28
C PRO A 22 -10.89 11.26 11.32
N LEU A 23 -10.93 10.65 12.51
CA LEU A 23 -10.64 9.23 12.71
C LEU A 23 -11.70 8.35 12.03
N SER A 24 -12.97 8.67 12.19
CA SER A 24 -14.07 7.94 11.54
C SER A 24 -13.95 7.97 10.02
N ILE A 25 -13.58 9.12 9.45
CA ILE A 25 -13.35 9.26 8.01
C ILE A 25 -12.16 8.40 7.57
N ILE A 26 -11.06 8.41 8.31
CA ILE A 26 -9.89 7.56 8.02
C ILE A 26 -10.26 6.07 8.05
N VAL A 27 -11.06 5.63 9.02
CA VAL A 27 -11.52 4.24 9.12
C VAL A 27 -12.42 3.87 7.93
N ILE A 28 -13.33 4.76 7.53
CA ILE A 28 -14.18 4.55 6.34
C ILE A 28 -13.31 4.43 5.08
N LEU A 29 -12.34 5.32 4.90
CA LEU A 29 -11.40 5.27 3.78
C LEU A 29 -10.56 3.99 3.79
N ALA A 30 -10.15 3.50 4.96
CA ALA A 30 -9.46 2.23 5.11
C ALA A 30 -10.32 1.07 4.61
N ILE A 31 -11.59 1.02 5.03
CA ILE A 31 -12.53 -0.03 4.58
C ILE A 31 -12.71 0.04 3.06
N ILE A 32 -12.96 1.24 2.51
CA ILE A 32 -13.11 1.44 1.05
C ILE A 32 -11.85 0.99 0.31
N ALA A 33 -10.67 1.43 0.75
CA ALA A 33 -9.39 1.08 0.14
C ALA A 33 -9.13 -0.42 0.14
N LEU A 34 -9.47 -1.10 1.25
CA LEU A 34 -9.33 -2.54 1.41
C LEU A 34 -10.29 -3.29 0.49
N THR A 35 -11.57 -2.90 0.49
CA THR A 35 -12.60 -3.49 -0.38
C THR A 35 -12.21 -3.37 -1.84
N LEU A 36 -11.84 -2.17 -2.30
CA LEU A 36 -11.48 -1.96 -3.71
C LEU A 36 -10.27 -2.78 -4.18
N ARG A 37 -9.37 -3.14 -3.26
CA ARG A 37 -8.13 -3.88 -3.58
C ARG A 37 -8.27 -5.39 -3.43
N LEU A 38 -9.09 -5.87 -2.50
CA LEU A 38 -9.22 -7.31 -2.23
C LEU A 38 -10.46 -7.95 -2.84
N LEU A 39 -11.54 -7.19 -3.06
CA LEU A 39 -12.77 -7.73 -3.62
C LEU A 39 -12.53 -8.21 -5.06
N PHE A 40 -12.92 -9.46 -5.34
CA PHE A 40 -12.75 -10.13 -6.64
C PHE A 40 -11.30 -10.12 -7.15
N LEU A 41 -10.30 -10.15 -6.25
CA LEU A 41 -8.88 -10.07 -6.64
C LEU A 41 -8.44 -11.27 -7.49
N GLY A 42 -9.01 -12.46 -7.25
CA GLY A 42 -8.68 -13.70 -7.94
C GLY A 42 -9.56 -14.04 -9.14
N GLU A 43 -10.56 -13.24 -9.49
CA GLU A 43 -11.51 -13.62 -10.55
C GLU A 43 -10.98 -13.39 -11.97
N ARG A 44 -10.01 -12.48 -12.13
CA ARG A 44 -9.45 -12.18 -13.45
C ARG A 44 -8.30 -13.12 -13.79
N PRO A 45 -8.20 -13.57 -15.07
CA PRO A 45 -7.03 -14.29 -15.54
C PRO A 45 -5.73 -13.47 -15.32
N PHE A 46 -4.62 -14.17 -15.18
CA PHE A 46 -3.31 -13.52 -15.12
C PHE A 46 -3.02 -12.80 -16.44
N HIS A 47 -2.51 -11.58 -16.31
CA HIS A 47 -1.76 -10.98 -17.39
C HIS A 47 -0.41 -11.69 -17.53
N HIS A 48 0.21 -11.60 -18.72
CA HIS A 48 1.49 -12.24 -19.01
C HIS A 48 2.53 -11.96 -17.90
N ASP A 49 2.68 -10.71 -17.49
CA ASP A 49 3.68 -10.34 -16.50
C ASP A 49 3.38 -10.83 -15.08
N GLU A 50 2.11 -10.92 -14.70
CA GLU A 50 1.73 -11.50 -13.41
C GLU A 50 1.99 -13.01 -13.38
N SER A 51 1.80 -13.67 -14.52
CA SER A 51 2.06 -15.11 -14.62
C SER A 51 3.54 -15.42 -14.44
N LEU A 52 4.44 -14.56 -14.95
CA LEU A 52 5.88 -14.67 -14.72
C LEU A 52 6.21 -14.47 -13.23
N ASP A 53 5.67 -13.41 -12.61
CA ASP A 53 5.92 -13.12 -11.20
C ASP A 53 5.44 -14.27 -10.29
N ALA A 54 4.25 -14.82 -10.54
CA ALA A 54 3.73 -15.98 -9.83
C ALA A 54 4.57 -17.23 -10.07
N TRP A 55 4.98 -17.48 -11.32
CA TRP A 55 5.78 -18.64 -11.70
C TRP A 55 7.17 -18.64 -11.06
N PHE A 56 7.89 -17.52 -11.08
CA PHE A 56 9.20 -17.41 -10.42
C PHE A 56 9.08 -17.56 -8.90
N SER A 57 8.03 -17.01 -8.30
CA SER A 57 7.74 -17.19 -6.87
C SER A 57 7.50 -18.65 -6.51
N LEU A 58 6.78 -19.39 -7.36
CA LEU A 58 6.56 -20.83 -7.19
C LEU A 58 7.86 -21.64 -7.35
N ARG A 59 8.68 -21.31 -8.36
CA ARG A 59 10.00 -21.96 -8.53
C ARG A 59 10.91 -21.75 -7.34
N PHE A 60 10.87 -20.58 -6.72
CA PHE A 60 11.63 -20.32 -5.51
C PHE A 60 11.17 -21.21 -4.35
N LEU A 61 9.86 -21.37 -4.16
CA LEU A 61 9.34 -22.30 -3.16
C LEU A 61 9.75 -23.76 -3.40
N ASN A 62 9.82 -24.17 -4.66
CA ASN A 62 10.22 -25.53 -5.03
C ASN A 62 11.75 -25.75 -5.00
N GLY A 63 12.55 -24.72 -4.72
CA GLY A 63 14.02 -24.80 -4.76
C GLY A 63 14.60 -24.86 -6.18
N GLU A 64 13.82 -24.50 -7.20
CA GLU A 64 14.21 -24.50 -8.62
C GLU A 64 14.66 -23.12 -9.13
N TYR A 65 14.62 -22.10 -8.28
CA TYR A 65 14.96 -20.73 -8.66
C TYR A 65 16.44 -20.44 -8.43
N ASN A 66 17.15 -20.12 -9.52
CA ASN A 66 18.59 -19.88 -9.51
C ASN A 66 18.99 -18.43 -9.12
N GLY A 67 18.05 -17.64 -8.59
CA GLY A 67 18.30 -16.28 -8.15
C GLY A 67 18.16 -15.23 -9.25
N TYR A 68 18.90 -14.13 -9.11
CA TYR A 68 18.77 -12.94 -9.95
C TYR A 68 19.02 -13.24 -11.43
N ASP A 69 18.05 -12.87 -12.27
CA ASP A 69 18.17 -12.84 -13.72
C ASP A 69 17.99 -11.39 -14.18
N PRO A 70 18.98 -10.78 -14.85
CA PRO A 70 18.91 -9.39 -15.31
C PRO A 70 17.74 -9.12 -16.26
N VAL A 71 17.15 -10.15 -16.87
CA VAL A 71 15.96 -10.03 -17.72
C VAL A 71 14.70 -9.66 -16.93
N TYR A 72 14.56 -10.08 -15.66
CA TYR A 72 13.28 -10.06 -14.93
C TYR A 72 13.22 -9.11 -13.72
N HIS A 73 14.16 -8.15 -13.65
CA HIS A 73 14.34 -7.19 -12.55
C HIS A 73 14.71 -7.84 -11.20
N GLY A 74 14.70 -7.04 -10.12
CA GLY A 74 15.14 -7.48 -8.81
C GLY A 74 14.27 -8.60 -8.19
N PRO A 75 14.87 -9.60 -7.52
CA PRO A 75 14.19 -10.83 -7.13
C PRO A 75 13.39 -10.72 -5.82
N LEU A 76 13.51 -9.59 -5.09
CA LEU A 76 12.91 -9.46 -3.75
C LEU A 76 11.40 -9.71 -3.78
N ARG A 77 10.71 -9.26 -4.83
CA ARG A 77 9.27 -9.48 -4.97
C ARG A 77 8.91 -10.96 -5.08
N PHE A 78 9.73 -11.78 -5.73
CA PHE A 78 9.49 -13.22 -5.84
C PHE A 78 9.60 -13.90 -4.48
N TYR A 79 10.59 -13.52 -3.68
CA TYR A 79 10.78 -14.04 -2.33
C TYR A 79 9.62 -13.67 -1.40
N LEU A 80 9.13 -12.42 -1.49
CA LEU A 80 8.00 -11.96 -0.71
C LEU A 80 6.69 -12.67 -1.12
N THR A 81 6.43 -12.80 -2.42
CA THR A 81 5.24 -13.53 -2.92
C THR A 81 5.32 -15.01 -2.60
N ALA A 82 6.50 -15.63 -2.68
CA ALA A 82 6.73 -17.00 -2.24
C ALA A 82 6.43 -17.18 -0.74
N ALA A 83 6.86 -16.25 0.12
CA ALA A 83 6.51 -16.30 1.54
C ALA A 83 4.99 -16.24 1.76
N ILE A 84 4.26 -15.44 0.96
CA ILE A 84 2.79 -15.40 1.00
C ILE A 84 2.20 -16.74 0.55
N PHE A 85 2.71 -17.34 -0.53
CA PHE A 85 2.29 -18.67 -0.99
C PHE A 85 2.51 -19.75 0.08
N TRP A 86 3.63 -19.71 0.79
CA TRP A 86 3.92 -20.63 1.88
C TRP A 86 2.95 -20.47 3.07
N LEU A 87 2.58 -19.22 3.42
CA LEU A 87 1.69 -18.92 4.55
C LEU A 87 0.21 -19.19 4.26
N PHE A 88 -0.26 -18.86 3.06
CA PHE A 88 -1.70 -18.81 2.73
C PHE A 88 -2.10 -19.75 1.58
N GLY A 89 -1.16 -20.48 1.01
CA GLY A 89 -1.36 -21.36 -0.15
C GLY A 89 -1.19 -20.65 -1.49
N ILE A 90 -1.07 -21.44 -2.54
CA ILE A 90 -0.87 -20.96 -3.91
C ILE A 90 -2.23 -20.76 -4.57
N THR A 91 -2.59 -19.50 -4.80
CA THR A 91 -3.85 -19.09 -5.45
C THR A 91 -3.65 -17.79 -6.22
N ASP A 92 -4.58 -17.49 -7.13
CA ASP A 92 -4.67 -16.23 -7.85
C ASP A 92 -4.80 -15.00 -6.94
N ILE A 93 -5.36 -15.18 -5.74
CA ILE A 93 -5.49 -14.12 -4.72
C ILE A 93 -4.13 -13.89 -4.06
N THR A 94 -3.47 -14.96 -3.60
CA THR A 94 -2.19 -14.86 -2.89
C THR A 94 -1.07 -14.34 -3.78
N ALA A 95 -1.13 -14.59 -5.09
CA ALA A 95 -0.19 -14.05 -6.07
C ALA A 95 -0.25 -12.52 -6.19
N ARG A 96 -1.43 -11.93 -5.93
CA ARG A 96 -1.68 -10.48 -6.04
C ARG A 96 -1.72 -9.78 -4.69
N LEU A 97 -1.67 -10.55 -3.60
CA LEU A 97 -1.85 -10.04 -2.25
C LEU A 97 -0.75 -9.05 -1.85
N LEU A 98 0.51 -9.29 -2.26
CA LEU A 98 1.62 -8.38 -1.99
C LEU A 98 1.36 -6.98 -2.57
N ALA A 99 0.92 -6.91 -3.83
CA ALA A 99 0.58 -5.65 -4.49
C ALA A 99 -0.61 -4.96 -3.81
N ALA A 100 -1.64 -5.73 -3.44
CA ALA A 100 -2.82 -5.21 -2.77
C ALA A 100 -2.50 -4.60 -1.39
N ILE A 101 -1.66 -5.28 -0.61
CA ILE A 101 -1.18 -4.78 0.69
C ILE A 101 -0.35 -3.52 0.49
N ALA A 102 0.60 -3.51 -0.45
CA ALA A 102 1.45 -2.34 -0.69
C ALA A 102 0.62 -1.11 -1.09
N GLY A 103 -0.35 -1.29 -2.01
CA GLY A 103 -1.25 -0.22 -2.41
C GLY A 103 -2.22 0.23 -1.33
N PHE A 104 -2.61 -0.67 -0.41
CA PHE A 104 -3.42 -0.32 0.75
C PHE A 104 -2.63 0.54 1.74
N ILE A 105 -1.38 0.16 2.06
CA ILE A 105 -0.50 0.93 2.94
C ILE A 105 -0.24 2.32 2.36
N LEU A 106 -0.07 2.43 1.04
CA LEU A 106 0.15 3.70 0.34
C LEU A 106 -0.98 4.72 0.56
N VAL A 107 -2.23 4.28 0.77
CA VAL A 107 -3.36 5.17 1.09
C VAL A 107 -3.10 5.98 2.35
N PHE A 108 -2.31 5.45 3.29
CA PHE A 108 -2.00 6.11 4.56
C PHE A 108 -0.75 6.99 4.52
N ALA A 109 0.00 6.99 3.42
CA ALA A 109 1.20 7.82 3.27
C ALA A 109 0.95 9.32 3.58
N PRO A 110 -0.19 9.95 3.19
CA PRO A 110 -0.46 11.35 3.52
C PRO A 110 -0.61 11.66 5.02
N LEU A 111 -0.84 10.65 5.88
CA LEU A 111 -0.90 10.86 7.34
C LEU A 111 0.44 11.33 7.89
N LEU A 112 1.56 10.91 7.29
CA LEU A 112 2.90 11.31 7.69
C LEU A 112 3.14 12.81 7.48
N TRP A 113 2.44 13.43 6.53
CA TRP A 113 2.49 14.87 6.26
C TRP A 113 1.34 15.67 6.85
N ARG A 114 0.51 15.08 7.70
CA ARG A 114 -0.64 15.77 8.31
C ARG A 114 -0.29 17.10 8.97
N LYS A 115 0.91 17.22 9.55
CA LYS A 115 1.37 18.48 10.17
C LYS A 115 1.60 19.62 9.17
N HIS A 116 1.89 19.28 7.90
CA HIS A 116 2.21 20.25 6.84
C HIS A 116 0.98 20.59 5.98
N ILE A 117 0.16 19.60 5.60
CA ILE A 117 -1.01 19.80 4.71
C ILE A 117 -2.34 19.95 5.46
N GLY A 118 -2.32 19.80 6.79
CA GLY A 118 -3.52 19.84 7.62
C GLY A 118 -4.45 18.64 7.43
N ILE A 119 -5.47 18.51 8.28
CA ILE A 119 -6.36 17.35 8.25
C ILE A 119 -7.22 17.27 6.98
N VAL A 120 -7.64 18.42 6.45
CA VAL A 120 -8.45 18.49 5.22
C VAL A 120 -7.62 18.03 4.02
N GLY A 121 -6.38 18.51 3.90
CA GLY A 121 -5.46 18.08 2.84
C GLY A 121 -5.12 16.60 2.94
N THR A 122 -4.86 16.10 4.15
CA THR A 122 -4.63 14.66 4.39
C THR A 122 -5.82 13.81 3.96
N ILE A 123 -7.03 14.13 4.41
CA ILE A 123 -8.23 13.37 4.04
C ILE A 123 -8.48 13.45 2.53
N GLY A 124 -8.30 14.62 1.91
CA GLY A 124 -8.42 14.79 0.46
C GLY A 124 -7.43 13.91 -0.32
N ALA A 125 -6.15 13.93 0.06
CA ALA A 125 -5.13 13.09 -0.55
C ALA A 125 -5.40 11.59 -0.36
N MET A 126 -5.75 11.17 0.85
CA MET A 126 -6.13 9.77 1.13
C MET A 126 -7.32 9.33 0.28
N THR A 127 -8.33 10.21 0.15
CA THR A 127 -9.51 9.94 -0.68
C THR A 127 -9.10 9.72 -2.14
N LEU A 128 -8.32 10.64 -2.72
CA LEU A 128 -7.86 10.53 -4.11
C LEU A 128 -7.06 9.23 -4.35
N ILE A 129 -6.13 8.87 -3.46
CA ILE A 129 -5.33 7.64 -3.59
C ILE A 129 -6.23 6.39 -3.40
N SER A 130 -7.23 6.46 -2.53
CA SER A 130 -8.10 5.31 -2.24
C SER A 130 -9.01 4.93 -3.41
N ILE A 131 -9.57 5.92 -4.13
CA ILE A 131 -10.57 5.70 -5.20
C ILE A 131 -10.01 5.88 -6.62
N SER A 132 -8.78 6.37 -6.78
CA SER A 132 -8.17 6.58 -8.09
C SER A 132 -8.13 5.27 -8.90
N PRO A 133 -8.73 5.23 -10.10
CA PRO A 133 -8.75 4.02 -10.93
C PRO A 133 -7.35 3.49 -11.23
N THR A 134 -6.41 4.38 -11.54
CA THR A 134 -5.00 4.02 -11.78
C THR A 134 -4.39 3.39 -10.54
N MET A 135 -4.61 3.99 -9.37
CA MET A 135 -4.02 3.49 -8.13
C MET A 135 -4.60 2.14 -7.73
N VAL A 136 -5.91 1.95 -7.88
CA VAL A 136 -6.60 0.69 -7.62
C VAL A 136 -6.16 -0.38 -8.62
N TYR A 137 -6.00 -0.04 -9.90
CA TYR A 137 -5.57 -0.98 -10.93
C TYR A 137 -4.18 -1.55 -10.64
N PHE A 138 -3.18 -0.68 -10.45
CA PHE A 138 -1.81 -1.14 -10.20
C PHE A 138 -1.65 -1.84 -8.83
N SER A 139 -2.50 -1.52 -7.85
CA SER A 139 -2.52 -2.24 -6.57
C SER A 139 -3.21 -3.58 -6.61
N ARG A 140 -3.94 -3.90 -7.66
CA ARG A 140 -4.50 -5.24 -7.89
C ARG A 140 -3.67 -6.07 -8.86
N PHE A 141 -2.61 -5.49 -9.42
CA PHE A 141 -1.73 -6.14 -10.39
C PHE A 141 -0.56 -6.79 -9.65
N GLY A 142 -0.42 -8.12 -9.76
CA GLY A 142 0.60 -8.92 -9.08
C GLY A 142 2.00 -8.69 -9.67
N ARG A 143 2.46 -7.44 -9.61
CA ARG A 143 3.71 -6.92 -10.15
C ARG A 143 4.40 -6.01 -9.14
N GLU A 144 5.60 -5.58 -9.51
CA GLU A 144 6.47 -4.72 -8.70
C GLU A 144 5.93 -3.29 -8.48
N ASP A 145 5.04 -2.79 -9.34
CA ASP A 145 4.71 -1.36 -9.41
C ASP A 145 4.21 -0.79 -8.08
N SER A 146 3.31 -1.51 -7.40
CA SER A 146 2.72 -1.03 -6.14
C SER A 146 3.71 -1.04 -4.99
N LEU A 147 4.58 -2.05 -4.93
CA LEU A 147 5.62 -2.14 -3.91
C LEU A 147 6.71 -1.08 -4.14
N PHE A 148 7.10 -0.87 -5.40
CA PHE A 148 8.03 0.18 -5.80
C PHE A 148 7.48 1.58 -5.50
N LEU A 149 6.20 1.83 -5.79
CA LEU A 149 5.55 3.10 -5.49
C LEU A 149 5.48 3.37 -3.98
N LEU A 150 5.22 2.34 -3.17
CA LEU A 150 5.25 2.45 -1.71
C LEU A 150 6.65 2.84 -1.20
N LEU A 151 7.70 2.17 -1.68
CA LEU A 151 9.06 2.44 -1.24
C LEU A 151 9.58 3.80 -1.71
N THR A 152 9.30 4.19 -2.95
CA THR A 152 9.69 5.52 -3.47
C THR A 152 8.95 6.64 -2.75
N THR A 153 7.65 6.48 -2.47
CA THR A 153 6.89 7.44 -1.65
C THR A 153 7.45 7.53 -0.23
N SER A 154 7.77 6.38 0.37
CA SER A 154 8.38 6.32 1.71
C SER A 154 9.75 7.01 1.74
N PHE A 155 10.57 6.80 0.71
CA PHE A 155 11.86 7.48 0.55
C PHE A 155 11.69 9.00 0.49
N VAL A 156 10.77 9.50 -0.34
CA VAL A 156 10.50 10.96 -0.45
C VAL A 156 10.04 11.53 0.89
N ILE A 157 9.15 10.82 1.61
CA ILE A 157 8.67 11.26 2.92
C ILE A 157 9.82 11.32 3.94
N LEU A 158 10.65 10.28 4.00
CA LEU A 158 11.81 10.21 4.89
C LEU A 158 12.87 11.26 4.53
N PHE A 159 13.05 11.53 3.23
CA PHE A 159 14.03 12.49 2.76
C PHE A 159 13.62 13.91 3.15
N ILE A 160 12.35 14.27 2.97
CA ILE A 160 11.81 15.54 3.44
C ILE A 160 11.88 15.63 4.97
N ALA A 161 11.56 14.55 5.70
CA ALA A 161 11.67 14.53 7.16
C ALA A 161 13.12 14.76 7.63
N PHE A 162 14.09 14.16 6.95
CA PHE A 162 15.52 14.38 7.18
C PHE A 162 15.95 15.82 6.94
N LEU A 163 15.46 16.47 5.88
CA LEU A 163 15.76 17.87 5.57
C LEU A 163 15.16 18.84 6.60
N ILE A 164 13.98 18.54 7.14
CA ILE A 164 13.31 19.41 8.12
C ILE A 164 13.89 19.23 9.53
N ASN A 165 14.13 17.99 9.95
CA ASN A 165 14.63 17.68 11.28
C ASN A 165 15.54 16.43 11.22
N PRO A 166 16.84 16.61 10.96
CA PRO A 166 17.76 15.50 10.80
C PRO A 166 17.91 14.73 12.12
N GLN A 167 17.84 13.40 12.02
CA GLN A 167 17.93 12.47 13.16
C GLN A 167 18.85 11.33 12.73
N GLY A 168 19.57 10.72 13.67
CA GLY A 168 20.60 9.71 13.37
C GLY A 168 20.09 8.45 12.66
N TRP A 169 18.80 8.13 12.77
CA TRP A 169 18.20 6.98 12.09
C TRP A 169 17.71 7.29 10.66
N HIS A 170 17.60 8.57 10.27
CA HIS A 170 17.12 8.93 8.93
C HIS A 170 18.04 8.38 7.81
N PRO A 171 19.38 8.49 7.88
CA PRO A 171 20.25 7.93 6.85
C PRO A 171 20.05 6.42 6.66
N THR A 172 19.95 5.65 7.75
CA THR A 172 19.74 4.19 7.64
C THR A 172 18.37 3.87 7.05
N ALA A 173 17.33 4.62 7.39
CA ALA A 173 16.00 4.48 6.78
C ALA A 173 15.99 4.84 5.27
N LEU A 174 16.76 5.85 4.86
CA LEU A 174 16.92 6.22 3.45
C LEU A 174 17.69 5.17 2.67
N PHE A 175 18.81 4.67 3.20
CA PHE A 175 19.57 3.60 2.55
C PHE A 175 18.76 2.32 2.43
N THR A 176 18.03 1.93 3.47
CA THR A 176 17.17 0.72 3.42
C THR A 176 16.07 0.85 2.37
N THR A 177 15.38 1.99 2.29
CA THR A 177 14.34 2.19 1.27
C THR A 177 14.91 2.19 -0.15
N ILE A 178 16.09 2.76 -0.39
CA ILE A 178 16.79 2.67 -1.68
C ILE A 178 17.16 1.22 -2.01
N ILE A 179 17.81 0.52 -1.08
CA ILE A 179 18.27 -0.87 -1.30
C ILE A 179 17.09 -1.79 -1.61
N LEU A 180 16.00 -1.68 -0.84
CA LEU A 180 14.79 -2.46 -1.09
C LEU A 180 14.17 -2.13 -2.45
N SER A 181 14.13 -0.84 -2.81
CA SER A 181 13.60 -0.38 -4.10
C SER A 181 14.39 -0.99 -5.27
N MET A 182 15.73 -0.96 -5.18
CA MET A 182 16.64 -1.60 -6.15
C MET A 182 16.45 -3.12 -6.20
N ALA A 183 16.30 -3.77 -5.04
CA ALA A 183 16.09 -5.21 -4.95
C ALA A 183 14.74 -5.66 -5.55
N ILE A 184 13.79 -4.75 -5.79
CA ILE A 184 12.50 -5.01 -6.43
C ILE A 184 12.52 -4.69 -7.93
N LYS A 185 13.06 -3.51 -8.27
CA LYS A 185 13.13 -3.02 -9.63
C LYS A 185 14.55 -2.50 -9.83
N ASN A 186 15.23 -2.97 -10.87
CA ASN A 186 16.52 -2.43 -11.29
C ASN A 186 16.28 -1.37 -12.37
N PRO A 187 16.18 -0.07 -12.04
CA PRO A 187 16.14 0.99 -13.05
C PRO A 187 17.53 1.31 -13.61
N PHE A 188 18.60 0.86 -12.97
CA PHE A 188 19.97 1.09 -13.41
C PHE A 188 20.52 -0.19 -14.03
N PHE A 189 20.58 -0.23 -15.36
CA PHE A 189 21.48 -1.13 -16.08
C PHE A 189 22.91 -0.62 -15.83
N LEU A 190 23.55 -1.14 -14.79
CA LEU A 190 25.00 -1.07 -14.63
C LEU A 190 25.60 -2.37 -15.16
#